data_AF-A0A1S2Y274-F1
#
_entry.id   AF-A0A1S2Y274-F1
#
_cell.length_a   1.000
_cell.length_b   1.000
_cell.length_c   1.000
_cell.angle_alpha   90.00
_cell.angle_beta   90.00
_cell.angle_gamma   90.00
#
_symmetry.space_group_name_H-M   'P 1'
#
loop_
_entity.id
_entity.type
_entity.pdbx_description
1 polymer ?
#
loop_
_entity_poly.entity_id
_entity_poly.type
_entity_poly.pdbx_seq_one_letter_code
_entity_poly.pdbx_strand_id
1 'polypeptide(L)'
;MNKKKVKLAYLQRRKITKKVSELQTICDILESQNKVSSDPEGSNKMVESDETPSLICETKIVSQERIYMEKIAKINVKIEKLKRDNREKEFHILMFGCMENIKLLEDLTVEELIDFKRLVDMKLKEVNDVIAALE
;
A
#
# COMPACT_ATOMS: atom_id res chain seq x y z
N MET A 1 -12.93 23.60 -0.10
CA MET A 1 -12.09 23.01 -1.17
C MET A 1 -11.04 24.02 -1.63
N ASN A 2 -9.75 23.71 -1.56
CA ASN A 2 -8.66 24.68 -1.77
C ASN A 2 -8.48 25.02 -3.27
N LYS A 3 -8.92 26.21 -3.68
CA LYS A 3 -8.88 26.69 -5.08
C LYS A 3 -7.47 26.63 -5.71
N LYS A 4 -6.40 26.75 -4.91
CA LYS A 4 -5.02 26.64 -5.40
C LYS A 4 -4.66 25.22 -5.84
N LYS A 5 -5.13 24.19 -5.11
CA LYS A 5 -4.89 22.78 -5.46
C LYS A 5 -5.61 22.38 -6.76
N VAL A 6 -6.84 22.86 -6.96
CA VAL A 6 -7.63 22.62 -8.19
C VAL A 6 -6.93 23.21 -9.41
N LYS A 7 -6.42 24.46 -9.30
CA LYS A 7 -5.69 25.12 -10.38
C LYS A 7 -4.38 24.40 -10.72
N LEU A 8 -3.66 23.90 -9.72
CA LEU A 8 -2.41 23.15 -9.93
C LEU A 8 -2.67 21.83 -10.65
N ALA A 9 -3.71 21.09 -10.25
CA ALA A 9 -4.12 19.85 -10.90
C ALA A 9 -4.55 20.09 -12.35
N TYR A 10 -5.28 21.18 -12.63
CA TYR A 10 -5.65 21.58 -13.99
C TYR A 10 -4.42 21.88 -14.86
N LEU A 11 -3.44 22.63 -14.33
CA LEU A 11 -2.20 22.94 -15.04
C LEU A 11 -1.36 21.69 -15.32
N GLN A 12 -1.31 20.74 -14.37
CA GLN A 12 -0.63 19.47 -14.56
C GLN A 12 -1.31 18.62 -15.66
N ARG A 13 -2.65 18.55 -15.66
CA ARG A 13 -3.42 17.87 -16.73
C ARG A 13 -3.17 18.51 -18.10
N ARG A 14 -3.11 19.85 -18.19
CA ARG A 14 -2.81 20.57 -19.44
C ARG A 14 -1.40 20.28 -19.98
N LYS A 15 -0.42 20.03 -19.09
CA LYS A 15 0.94 19.62 -19.51
C LYS A 15 0.94 18.22 -20.15
N ILE A 16 0.07 17.32 -19.69
CA ILE A 16 -0.07 15.98 -20.26
C ILE A 16 -0.68 16.05 -21.68
N THR A 17 -1.66 16.93 -21.91
CA THR A 17 -2.25 17.13 -23.25
C THR A 17 -1.20 17.51 -24.30
N LYS A 18 -0.21 18.34 -23.93
CA LYS A 18 0.89 18.71 -24.83
C LYS A 18 1.80 17.53 -25.19
N LYS A 19 2.09 16.67 -24.22
CA LYS A 19 2.87 15.45 -24.46
C LYS A 19 2.12 14.45 -25.34
N VAL A 20 0.78 14.39 -25.21
CA VAL A 20 -0.07 13.56 -26.08
C VAL A 20 -0.04 14.07 -27.52
N SER A 21 -0.12 15.39 -27.74
CA SER A 21 0.01 15.93 -29.11
C SER A 21 1.39 15.67 -29.71
N GLU A 22 2.47 15.76 -28.92
CA GLU A 22 3.83 15.44 -29.38
C GLU A 22 3.96 13.95 -29.76
N LEU A 23 3.42 13.04 -28.94
CA LEU A 23 3.39 11.61 -29.24
C LEU A 23 2.55 11.29 -30.47
N GLN A 24 1.40 11.94 -30.64
CA GLN A 24 0.56 11.79 -31.83
C GLN A 24 1.35 12.17 -33.09
N THR A 25 2.02 13.33 -33.08
CA THR A 25 2.85 13.76 -34.21
C THR A 25 3.99 12.78 -34.50
N ILE A 26 4.64 12.23 -33.46
CA ILE A 26 5.71 11.22 -33.64
C ILE A 26 5.14 9.92 -34.22
N CYS A 27 3.99 9.45 -33.75
CA CYS A 27 3.32 8.27 -34.29
C CYS A 27 2.89 8.48 -35.76
N ASP A 28 2.29 9.63 -36.09
CA ASP A 28 1.88 9.98 -37.45
C ASP A 28 3.08 10.02 -38.42
N ILE A 29 4.25 10.49 -37.96
CA ILE A 29 5.49 10.49 -38.74
C ILE A 29 6.02 9.06 -38.95
N LEU A 30 5.96 8.20 -37.94
CA LEU A 30 6.38 6.80 -38.06
C LEU A 30 5.44 5.99 -38.98
N GLU A 31 4.14 6.25 -38.92
CA GLU A 31 3.15 5.62 -39.80
C GLU A 31 3.31 6.09 -41.26
N SER A 32 3.59 7.38 -41.47
CA SER A 32 3.86 7.91 -42.82
C SER A 32 5.20 7.46 -43.39
N GLN A 33 6.25 7.29 -42.58
CA GLN A 33 7.52 6.68 -43.01
C GLN A 33 7.35 5.22 -43.44
N ASN A 34 6.48 4.45 -42.77
CA ASN A 34 6.14 3.09 -43.19
C ASN A 34 5.28 3.04 -44.46
N LYS A 35 4.57 4.12 -44.79
CA LYS A 35 3.72 4.21 -45.99
C LYS A 35 4.49 4.55 -47.27
N VAL A 36 5.71 5.09 -47.16
CA VAL A 36 6.58 5.42 -48.32
C VAL A 36 7.29 4.19 -48.91
N SER A 37 7.21 3.01 -48.29
CA SER A 37 7.72 1.76 -48.87
C SER A 37 6.75 1.06 -49.84
N SER A 38 5.56 1.61 -50.09
CA SER A 38 4.56 0.97 -50.95
C SER A 38 3.79 2.00 -51.77
N ASP A 39 4.04 2.03 -53.08
CA ASP A 39 3.23 2.74 -54.08
C ASP A 39 3.09 1.83 -55.31
N PRO A 40 2.02 1.93 -56.12
CA PRO A 40 0.60 1.87 -55.76
C PRO A 40 -0.17 0.87 -56.65
N GLU A 41 -1.15 0.16 -56.11
CA GLU A 41 -2.27 -0.32 -56.94
C GLU A 41 -3.50 -0.64 -56.07
N GLY A 42 -4.65 -0.07 -56.44
CA GLY A 42 -5.95 -0.54 -55.96
C GLY A 42 -6.55 0.25 -54.79
N SER A 43 -7.11 1.41 -55.09
CA SER A 43 -8.10 2.06 -54.25
C SER A 43 -9.32 1.16 -53.99
N ASN A 44 -9.93 1.37 -52.80
CA ASN A 44 -11.31 1.05 -52.40
C ASN A 44 -11.50 -0.27 -51.65
N LYS A 45 -11.65 -0.16 -50.32
CA LYS A 45 -12.89 -0.55 -49.61
C LYS A 45 -12.83 -0.15 -48.13
N MET A 46 -13.86 0.61 -47.75
CA MET A 46 -14.50 0.69 -46.43
C MET A 46 -13.60 0.45 -45.20
N VAL A 47 -13.24 1.55 -44.55
CA VAL A 47 -12.97 1.58 -43.11
C VAL A 47 -14.29 1.29 -42.42
N GLU A 48 -14.54 0.00 -42.13
CA GLU A 48 -15.59 -0.44 -41.25
C GLU A 48 -14.94 -1.01 -39.98
N SER A 49 -15.48 -0.55 -38.85
CA SER A 49 -15.30 -1.10 -37.49
C SER A 49 -14.15 -0.50 -36.69
N ASP A 50 -14.47 0.63 -36.05
CA ASP A 50 -13.91 1.06 -34.77
C ASP A 50 -14.05 -0.06 -33.71
N GLU A 51 -13.13 -1.03 -33.70
CA GLU A 51 -13.01 -1.98 -32.60
C GLU A 51 -12.29 -1.34 -31.40
N THR A 52 -13.09 -0.60 -30.63
CA THR A 52 -13.12 -0.55 -29.16
C THR A 52 -11.82 -0.34 -28.37
N PRO A 53 -11.64 0.84 -27.72
CA PRO A 53 -10.56 1.06 -26.74
C PRO A 53 -10.96 0.63 -25.31
N SER A 54 -11.61 -0.53 -25.14
CA SER A 54 -12.02 -1.03 -23.80
C SER A 54 -10.84 -1.65 -23.02
N LEU A 55 -9.99 -2.41 -23.70
CA LEU A 55 -8.94 -3.24 -23.08
C LEU A 55 -7.79 -2.42 -22.46
N ILE A 56 -7.54 -1.20 -22.96
CA ILE A 56 -6.43 -0.34 -22.51
C ILE A 56 -6.79 0.43 -21.22
N CYS A 57 -8.08 0.59 -20.93
CA CYS A 57 -8.53 1.28 -19.72
C CYS A 57 -8.60 0.32 -18.51
N GLU A 58 -9.02 -0.93 -18.73
CA GLU A 58 -9.14 -1.95 -17.69
C GLU A 58 -7.79 -2.30 -17.05
N THR A 59 -6.75 -2.49 -17.86
CA THR A 59 -5.39 -2.80 -17.37
C THR A 59 -4.81 -1.70 -16.48
N LYS A 60 -5.12 -0.43 -16.76
CA LYS A 60 -4.65 0.71 -15.97
C LYS A 60 -5.43 0.88 -14.66
N ILE A 61 -6.74 0.62 -14.66
CA ILE A 61 -7.57 0.65 -13.45
C ILE A 61 -7.19 -0.50 -12.50
N VAL A 62 -6.98 -1.70 -13.05
CA VAL A 62 -6.48 -2.87 -12.30
C VAL A 62 -5.12 -2.57 -11.65
N SER A 63 -4.24 -1.79 -12.29
CA SER A 63 -2.94 -1.43 -11.71
C SER A 63 -3.06 -0.53 -10.48
N GLN A 64 -4.01 0.41 -10.47
CA GLN A 64 -4.20 1.34 -9.37
C GLN A 64 -4.89 0.66 -8.17
N GLU A 65 -5.85 -0.21 -8.44
CA GLU A 65 -6.50 -1.05 -7.43
C GLU A 65 -5.48 -1.96 -6.73
N ARG A 66 -4.59 -2.61 -7.48
CA ARG A 66 -3.49 -3.42 -6.92
C ARG A 66 -2.58 -2.62 -5.99
N ILE A 67 -2.21 -1.40 -6.38
CA ILE A 67 -1.38 -0.53 -5.54
C ILE A 67 -2.10 -0.19 -4.22
N TYR A 68 -3.41 0.05 -4.25
CA TYR A 68 -4.18 0.31 -3.04
C TYR A 68 -4.29 -0.94 -2.16
N MET A 69 -4.57 -2.10 -2.75
CA MET A 69 -4.63 -3.37 -2.02
C MET A 69 -3.30 -3.72 -1.35
N GLU A 70 -2.18 -3.53 -2.04
CA GLU A 70 -0.85 -3.75 -1.47
C GLU A 70 -0.57 -2.79 -0.30
N LYS A 71 -0.98 -1.52 -0.42
CA LYS A 71 -0.86 -0.54 0.67
C LYS A 71 -1.72 -0.91 1.86
N ILE A 72 -2.96 -1.33 1.63
CA ILE A 72 -3.88 -1.79 2.68
C ILE A 72 -3.25 -2.98 3.41
N ALA A 73 -2.74 -3.97 2.69
CA ALA A 73 -2.06 -5.12 3.28
C ALA A 73 -0.86 -4.71 4.15
N LYS A 74 0.00 -3.80 3.65
CA LYS A 74 1.14 -3.27 4.42
C LYS A 74 0.70 -2.52 5.68
N ILE A 75 -0.38 -1.73 5.61
CA ILE A 75 -0.92 -1.01 6.76
C ILE A 75 -1.50 -1.99 7.78
N ASN A 76 -2.23 -3.02 7.35
CA ASN A 76 -2.77 -4.04 8.24
C ASN A 76 -1.67 -4.76 9.01
N VAL A 77 -0.57 -5.15 8.34
CA VAL A 77 0.60 -5.74 9.02
C VAL A 77 1.18 -4.78 10.07
N LYS A 78 1.25 -3.47 9.77
CA LYS A 78 1.71 -2.47 10.74
C LYS A 78 0.75 -2.32 11.92
N ILE A 79 -0.57 -2.35 11.68
CA ILE A 79 -1.59 -2.27 12.73
C ILE A 79 -1.45 -3.47 13.68
N GLU A 80 -1.35 -4.68 13.13
CA GLU A 80 -1.20 -5.89 13.96
C GLU A 80 0.11 -5.90 14.74
N LYS A 81 1.19 -5.34 14.17
CA LYS A 81 2.43 -5.11 14.93
C LYS A 81 2.19 -4.13 16.09
N LEU A 82 1.61 -2.96 15.81
CA LEU A 82 1.36 -1.94 16.83
C LEU A 82 0.43 -2.44 17.95
N LYS A 83 -0.59 -3.23 17.62
CA LYS A 83 -1.45 -3.86 18.62
C LYS A 83 -0.67 -4.78 19.55
N ARG A 84 0.20 -5.64 18.99
CA ARG A 84 1.06 -6.53 19.78
C ARG A 84 2.04 -5.74 20.65
N ASP A 85 2.73 -4.77 20.07
CA ASP A 85 3.70 -3.94 20.78
C ASP A 85 3.02 -3.12 21.91
N ASN A 86 1.81 -2.62 21.68
CA ASN A 86 1.04 -1.92 22.72
C ASN A 86 0.59 -2.85 23.83
N ARG A 87 0.08 -4.03 23.49
CA ARG A 87 -0.35 -5.03 24.47
C ARG A 87 0.79 -5.50 25.36
N GLU A 88 1.98 -5.69 24.80
CA GLU A 88 3.18 -6.01 25.57
C GLU A 88 3.52 -4.89 26.58
N LYS A 89 3.41 -3.62 26.16
CA LYS A 89 3.62 -2.47 27.07
C LYS A 89 2.57 -2.39 28.16
N GLU A 90 1.30 -2.64 27.84
CA GLU A 90 0.21 -2.68 28.82
C GLU A 90 0.46 -3.76 29.87
N PHE A 91 0.90 -4.95 29.44
CA PHE A 91 1.31 -6.02 30.34
C PHE A 91 2.52 -5.66 31.19
N HIS A 92 3.52 -4.96 30.65
CA HIS A 92 4.62 -4.45 31.46
C HIS A 92 4.14 -3.50 32.57
N ILE A 93 3.28 -2.54 32.23
CA ILE A 93 2.71 -1.59 33.18
C ILE A 93 1.88 -2.33 34.24
N LEU A 94 1.09 -3.32 33.83
CA LEU A 94 0.31 -4.15 34.74
C LEU A 94 1.20 -4.95 35.67
N MET A 95 2.24 -5.60 35.15
CA MET A 95 3.20 -6.39 35.91
C MET A 95 3.84 -5.56 37.03
N PHE A 96 4.34 -4.37 36.71
CA PHE A 96 4.88 -3.45 37.73
C PHE A 96 3.82 -3.01 38.73
N GLY A 97 2.61 -2.67 38.25
CA GLY A 97 1.51 -2.31 39.14
C GLY A 97 1.10 -3.45 40.09
N CYS A 98 1.17 -4.71 39.66
CA CYS A 98 0.93 -5.86 40.53
C CYS A 98 2.06 -6.04 41.56
N MET A 99 3.33 -5.85 41.17
CA MET A 99 4.46 -5.90 42.12
C MET A 99 4.35 -4.83 43.20
N GLU A 100 3.84 -3.65 42.86
CA GLU A 100 3.62 -2.53 43.78
C GLU A 100 2.31 -2.67 44.59
N ASN A 101 1.52 -3.74 44.37
CA ASN A 101 0.16 -3.92 44.91
C ASN A 101 -0.83 -2.79 44.54
N ILE A 102 -0.58 -2.07 43.45
CA ILE A 102 -1.42 -0.97 42.94
C ILE A 102 -2.49 -1.50 41.97
N LYS A 103 -2.22 -2.61 41.27
CA LYS A 103 -3.11 -3.16 40.24
C LYS A 103 -3.44 -4.62 40.49
N LEU A 104 -4.69 -4.99 40.22
CA LEU A 104 -5.21 -6.35 40.25
C LEU A 104 -5.43 -6.86 38.81
N LEU A 105 -5.49 -8.18 38.65
CA LEU A 105 -5.66 -8.85 37.34
C LEU A 105 -7.14 -9.01 36.92
N GLU A 106 -8.04 -8.23 37.52
CA GLU A 106 -9.50 -8.44 37.42
C GLU A 106 -10.06 -8.12 36.03
N ASP A 107 -9.42 -7.22 35.29
CA ASP A 107 -9.91 -6.73 33.99
C ASP A 107 -9.42 -7.56 32.78
N LEU A 108 -8.69 -8.66 33.00
CA LEU A 108 -8.14 -9.48 31.92
C LEU A 108 -9.08 -10.62 31.54
N THR A 109 -9.26 -10.82 30.24
CA THR A 109 -9.82 -12.07 29.72
C THR A 109 -8.88 -13.25 29.97
N VAL A 110 -9.40 -14.48 29.90
CA VAL A 110 -8.60 -15.70 30.08
C VAL A 110 -7.44 -15.77 29.07
N GLU A 111 -7.68 -15.39 27.82
CA GLU A 111 -6.64 -15.37 26.78
C GLU A 111 -5.55 -14.33 27.08
N GLU A 112 -5.95 -13.14 27.54
CA GLU A 112 -5.00 -12.11 28.00
C GLU A 112 -4.20 -12.54 29.22
N LEU A 113 -4.81 -13.26 30.15
CA LEU A 113 -4.11 -13.79 31.32
C LEU A 113 -3.07 -14.85 30.92
N ILE A 114 -3.35 -15.68 29.93
CA ILE A 114 -2.39 -16.66 29.40
C ILE A 114 -1.19 -15.94 28.77
N ASP A 115 -1.45 -14.93 27.94
CA ASP A 115 -0.39 -14.14 27.32
C ASP A 115 0.43 -13.36 28.35
N PHE A 116 -0.24 -12.80 29.37
CA PHE A 116 0.40 -12.12 30.49
C PHE A 116 1.31 -13.06 31.29
N LYS A 117 0.82 -14.26 31.63
CA LYS A 117 1.63 -15.30 32.29
C LYS A 117 2.90 -15.60 31.51
N ARG A 118 2.80 -15.79 30.19
CA ARG A 118 3.98 -16.05 29.33
C ARG A 118 5.00 -14.92 29.41
N LEU A 119 4.56 -13.66 29.45
CA LEU A 119 5.45 -12.50 29.59
C LEU A 119 6.16 -12.52 30.95
N VAL A 120 5.43 -12.80 32.02
CA VAL A 120 6.01 -12.92 33.37
C VAL A 120 7.02 -14.05 33.44
N ASP A 121 6.69 -15.24 32.92
CA ASP A 121 7.60 -16.39 32.89
C ASP A 121 8.89 -16.07 32.12
N MET A 122 8.79 -15.34 31.00
CA MET A 122 9.94 -14.87 30.24
C MET A 122 10.81 -13.89 31.04
N LYS A 123 10.20 -12.92 31.73
CA LYS A 123 10.93 -11.94 32.56
C LYS A 123 11.58 -12.59 33.78
N LEU A 124 10.91 -13.55 34.42
CA LEU A 124 11.48 -14.33 35.51
C LEU A 124 12.69 -15.14 35.04
N LYS A 125 12.60 -15.76 33.85
CA LYS A 125 13.74 -16.45 33.25
C LYS A 125 14.92 -15.51 33.03
N GLU A 126 14.70 -14.33 32.43
CA GLU A 126 15.76 -13.33 32.23
C GLU A 126 16.44 -12.94 33.54
N VAL A 127 15.67 -12.74 34.62
CA VAL A 127 16.21 -12.44 35.95
C VAL A 127 17.03 -13.61 36.50
N ASN A 128 16.51 -14.83 36.39
CA ASN A 128 17.22 -16.03 36.85
C ASN A 128 18.53 -16.26 36.08
N ASP A 129 18.54 -16.02 34.77
CA ASP A 129 19.73 -16.14 33.93
C ASP A 129 20.81 -15.13 34.37
N VAL A 130 20.41 -13.91 34.77
CA VAL A 130 21.33 -12.91 35.33
C VAL A 130 21.86 -13.31 36.70
N ILE A 131 21.00 -13.83 37.59
CA ILE A 131 21.41 -14.31 38.91
C ILE A 131 22.43 -15.44 38.78
N ALA A 132 22.15 -16.42 37.92
CA ALA A 132 23.05 -17.55 37.67
C ALA A 132 24.40 -17.14 37.05
N ALA A 133 24.47 -15.98 36.38
CA ALA A 133 25.72 -15.44 35.85
C ALA A 133 26.55 -14.66 36.89
N LEU A 134 25.96 -14.33 38.04
CA LEU A 134 26.60 -13.61 39.14
C LEU A 134 27.08 -14.53 40.28
N GLU A 135 26.64 -15.79 40.29
CA GLU A 135 27.11 -16.87 41.18
C GLU A 135 28.36 -17.57 40.62
#